data_AF-A0A8J2A3K8-F1
#
_entry.id   AF-A0A8J2A3K8-F1
#
_cell.length_a   1.000
_cell.length_b   1.000
_cell.length_c   1.000
_cell.angle_alpha   90.00
_cell.angle_beta   90.00
_cell.angle_gamma   90.00
#
_symmetry.space_group_name_H-M   'P 1'
#
loop_
_entity.id
_entity.type
_entity.pdbx_description
1 polymer ?
#
loop_
_entity_poly.entity_id
_entity_poly.type
_entity_poly.pdbx_seq_one_letter_code
_entity_poly.pdbx_strand_id
1 'polypeptide(L)'
;MRRFLQLFALPVLASAFLKKSTFKNNKRKYSVTTKVSVDGNVVGEGDGLNNAVNTCVSSTDSKFSEVEVCGCEVKVSAHLMTRCSEYATYSEEIGTCDCSKEGCVKKKLVHGRENHEMKAMSYQIIPC
;
A
#
# COMPACT_ATOMS: atom_id res chain seq x y z
N MET A 1 6.01 -5.41 87.37
CA MET A 1 5.47 -6.41 86.41
C MET A 1 4.91 -5.68 85.19
N ARG A 2 4.89 -6.34 84.04
CA ARG A 2 5.13 -5.81 82.69
C ARG A 2 4.05 -4.84 82.16
N ARG A 3 4.48 -3.68 81.65
CA ARG A 3 3.71 -2.76 80.79
C ARG A 3 3.47 -3.44 79.43
N PHE A 4 2.20 -3.69 79.09
CA PHE A 4 1.78 -4.16 77.77
C PHE A 4 1.70 -2.98 76.80
N LEU A 5 2.67 -2.89 75.88
CA LEU A 5 2.63 -1.96 74.76
C LEU A 5 2.00 -2.72 73.58
N GLN A 6 0.71 -2.49 73.30
CA GLN A 6 0.05 -3.06 72.13
C GLN A 6 0.27 -2.15 70.91
N LEU A 7 1.04 -2.64 69.94
CA LEU A 7 1.08 -2.10 68.58
C LEU A 7 -0.16 -2.57 67.81
N PHE A 8 -1.03 -1.64 67.45
CA PHE A 8 -2.04 -1.85 66.41
C PHE A 8 -1.39 -1.67 65.03
N ALA A 9 -1.19 -2.77 64.30
CA ALA A 9 -0.77 -2.76 62.90
C ALA A 9 -2.01 -2.80 62.00
N LEU A 10 -2.28 -1.70 61.29
CA LEU A 10 -3.30 -1.60 60.24
C LEU A 10 -2.72 -2.09 58.90
N PRO A 11 -3.33 -3.08 58.22
CA PRO A 11 -2.89 -3.48 56.89
C PRO A 11 -3.40 -2.50 55.84
N VAL A 12 -2.49 -1.81 55.15
CA VAL A 12 -2.79 -0.99 53.98
C VAL A 12 -3.04 -1.93 52.80
N LEU A 13 -4.30 -2.11 52.38
CA LEU A 13 -4.64 -2.79 51.12
C LEU A 13 -4.34 -1.85 49.94
N ALA A 14 -3.14 -1.95 49.38
CA ALA A 14 -2.81 -1.34 48.09
C ALA A 14 -3.53 -2.11 46.96
N SER A 15 -4.61 -1.53 46.44
CA SER A 15 -5.35 -2.07 45.30
C SER A 15 -4.57 -1.79 44.01
N ALA A 16 -3.86 -2.78 43.48
CA ALA A 16 -3.20 -2.67 42.18
C ALA A 16 -4.26 -2.70 41.07
N PHE A 17 -4.66 -1.53 40.58
CA PHE A 17 -5.42 -1.40 39.34
C PHE A 17 -4.52 -1.79 38.16
N LEU A 18 -4.63 -3.04 37.69
CA LEU A 18 -4.06 -3.44 36.40
C LEU A 18 -4.79 -2.68 35.29
N LYS A 19 -4.13 -1.65 34.73
CA LYS A 19 -4.56 -1.01 33.48
C LYS A 19 -4.42 -2.04 32.35
N LYS A 20 -5.54 -2.59 31.89
CA LYS A 20 -5.60 -3.43 30.69
C LYS A 20 -5.25 -2.55 29.49
N SER A 21 -4.05 -2.74 28.95
CA SER A 21 -3.61 -2.11 27.70
C SER A 21 -4.46 -2.66 26.55
N THR A 22 -5.40 -1.85 26.07
CA THR A 22 -6.14 -2.15 24.84
C THR A 22 -5.22 -1.85 23.67
N PHE A 23 -4.60 -2.88 23.08
CA PHE A 23 -3.85 -2.74 21.85
C PHE A 23 -4.83 -2.38 20.72
N LYS A 24 -4.91 -1.08 20.38
CA LYS A 24 -5.64 -0.62 19.19
C LYS A 24 -4.86 -1.12 17.97
N ASN A 25 -5.34 -2.20 17.35
CA ASN A 25 -4.89 -2.59 16.02
C ASN A 25 -5.25 -1.46 15.05
N ASN A 26 -4.28 -0.63 14.68
CA ASN A 26 -4.41 0.25 13.53
C ASN A 26 -4.50 -0.65 12.30
N LYS A 27 -5.72 -0.91 11.81
CA LYS A 27 -5.90 -1.57 10.53
C LYS A 27 -5.28 -0.66 9.46
N ARG A 28 -4.20 -1.12 8.84
CA ARG A 28 -3.64 -0.49 7.65
C ARG A 28 -4.65 -0.61 6.51
N LYS A 29 -4.74 0.42 5.67
CA LYS A 29 -5.64 0.40 4.52
C LYS A 29 -5.14 -0.56 3.43
N TYR A 30 -3.82 -0.64 3.30
CA TYR A 30 -3.14 -1.55 2.39
C TYR A 30 -2.11 -2.37 3.16
N SER A 31 -1.99 -3.64 2.83
CA SER A 31 -0.98 -4.55 3.36
C SER A 31 0.43 -4.06 3.04
N VAL A 32 1.38 -4.35 3.94
CA VAL A 32 2.81 -4.09 3.71
C VAL A 32 3.37 -4.86 2.51
N THR A 33 2.69 -5.93 2.10
CA THR A 33 3.04 -6.72 0.91
C THR A 33 2.53 -6.11 -0.39
N THR A 34 1.65 -5.11 -0.32
CA THR A 34 1.08 -4.44 -1.49
C THR A 34 2.02 -3.35 -1.96
N LYS A 35 2.50 -3.48 -3.19
CA LYS A 35 3.59 -2.67 -3.73
C LYS A 35 3.35 -2.38 -5.20
N VAL A 36 3.66 -1.15 -5.61
CA VAL A 36 3.60 -0.72 -7.01
C VAL A 36 4.96 -0.15 -7.39
N SER A 37 5.51 -0.64 -8.50
CA SER A 37 6.74 -0.13 -9.07
C SER A 37 6.62 0.13 -10.57
N VAL A 38 7.31 1.17 -11.03
CA VAL A 38 7.35 1.64 -12.42
C VAL A 38 8.82 1.71 -12.85
N ASP A 39 9.17 0.98 -13.92
CA ASP A 39 10.56 0.79 -14.38
C ASP A 39 11.52 0.43 -13.22
N GLY A 40 11.06 -0.45 -12.32
CA GLY A 40 11.81 -0.89 -11.13
C GLY A 40 11.85 0.10 -9.95
N ASN A 41 11.35 1.32 -10.12
CA ASN A 41 11.26 2.31 -9.03
C ASN A 41 9.95 2.14 -8.25
N VAL A 42 10.04 2.02 -6.93
CA VAL A 42 8.87 1.89 -6.06
C VAL A 42 8.15 3.24 -5.97
N VAL A 43 6.90 3.28 -6.42
CA VAL A 43 6.06 4.50 -6.40
C VAL A 43 5.06 4.48 -5.24
N GLY A 44 4.80 3.31 -4.66
CA GLY A 44 3.99 3.17 -3.45
C GLY A 44 4.07 1.76 -2.87
N GLU A 45 4.01 1.66 -1.53
CA GLU A 45 3.99 0.40 -0.80
C GLU A 45 3.21 0.57 0.51
N GLY A 46 2.35 -0.39 0.85
CA GLY A 46 1.50 -0.37 2.05
C GLY A 46 0.79 0.98 2.24
N ASP A 47 0.91 1.56 3.44
CA ASP A 47 0.27 2.86 3.73
C ASP A 47 0.81 4.03 2.89
N GLY A 48 1.96 3.88 2.22
CA GLY A 48 2.45 4.86 1.23
C GLY A 48 1.51 5.00 0.03
N LEU A 49 0.66 4.00 -0.23
CA LEU A 49 -0.36 4.06 -1.29
C LEU A 49 -1.55 4.96 -0.94
N ASN A 50 -1.70 5.40 0.31
CA ASN A 50 -2.86 6.19 0.74
C ASN A 50 -3.06 7.48 -0.07
N ASN A 51 -1.98 8.11 -0.52
CA ASN A 51 -2.02 9.34 -1.32
C ASN A 51 -1.76 9.09 -2.82
N ALA A 52 -1.33 7.89 -3.19
CA ALA A 52 -0.99 7.54 -4.57
C ALA A 52 -2.17 6.90 -5.32
N VAL A 53 -3.06 6.22 -4.59
CA VAL A 53 -4.27 5.61 -5.16
C VAL A 53 -5.28 6.68 -5.58
N ASN A 54 -5.93 6.44 -6.72
CA ASN A 54 -6.79 7.35 -7.46
C ASN A 54 -6.11 8.61 -7.99
N THR A 55 -4.78 8.73 -7.88
CA THR A 55 -4.02 9.85 -8.41
C THR A 55 -3.51 9.53 -9.80
N CYS A 56 -3.78 10.42 -10.76
CA CYS A 56 -3.18 10.33 -12.09
C CYS A 56 -1.75 10.85 -12.05
N VAL A 57 -0.80 9.99 -12.41
CA VAL A 57 0.60 10.39 -12.62
C VAL A 57 0.82 10.47 -14.12
N SER A 58 1.20 11.64 -14.61
CA SER A 58 1.49 11.86 -16.02
C SER A 58 2.76 12.65 -16.20
N SER A 59 3.53 12.31 -17.24
CA SER A 59 4.73 13.05 -17.61
C SER A 59 4.97 12.97 -19.11
N THR A 60 5.36 14.10 -19.71
CA THR A 60 5.84 14.15 -21.09
C THR A 60 7.28 13.67 -21.22
N ASP A 61 8.06 13.83 -20.15
CA ASP A 61 9.51 13.62 -20.15
C ASP A 61 9.88 12.25 -19.58
N SER A 62 9.10 11.75 -18.61
CA SER A 62 9.32 10.47 -17.94
C SER A 62 8.37 9.40 -18.48
N LYS A 63 8.74 8.81 -19.62
CA LYS A 63 8.03 7.67 -20.20
C LYS A 63 8.53 6.37 -19.57
N PHE A 64 7.62 5.42 -19.37
CA PHE A 64 7.94 4.13 -18.74
C PHE A 64 7.48 2.95 -19.59
N SER A 65 8.13 1.80 -19.41
CA SER A 65 7.88 0.61 -20.23
C SER A 65 7.54 -0.61 -19.40
N GLU A 66 7.64 -0.52 -18.09
CA GLU A 66 7.42 -1.65 -17.20
C GLU A 66 6.66 -1.20 -15.95
N VAL A 67 5.65 -1.98 -15.59
CA VAL A 67 4.91 -1.81 -14.34
C VAL A 67 4.84 -3.16 -13.65
N GLU A 68 5.03 -3.14 -12.35
CA GLU A 68 4.90 -4.30 -11.49
C GLU A 68 4.03 -3.96 -10.29
N VAL A 69 3.02 -4.79 -10.05
CA VAL A 69 2.05 -4.64 -8.95
C VAL A 69 2.03 -5.92 -8.15
N CYS A 70 2.37 -5.84 -6.87
CA CYS A 70 2.29 -6.93 -5.90
C CYS A 70 1.06 -6.76 -5.01
N GLY A 71 0.44 -7.89 -4.68
CA GLY A 71 -0.79 -7.91 -3.87
C GLY A 71 -2.05 -7.73 -4.71
N CYS A 72 -3.19 -7.71 -4.01
CA CYS A 72 -4.52 -7.73 -4.63
C CYS A 72 -5.39 -6.51 -4.34
N GLU A 73 -4.89 -5.56 -3.54
CA GLU A 73 -5.67 -4.41 -3.06
C GLU A 73 -5.67 -3.25 -4.04
N VAL A 74 -4.79 -3.28 -5.04
CA VAL A 74 -4.68 -2.24 -6.07
C VAL A 74 -4.33 -2.87 -7.43
N LYS A 75 -4.70 -2.15 -8.49
CA LYS A 75 -4.22 -2.39 -9.86
C LYS A 75 -3.73 -1.08 -10.45
N VAL A 76 -2.94 -1.14 -11.50
CA VAL A 76 -2.47 0.03 -12.25
C VAL A 76 -3.11 0.03 -13.62
N SER A 77 -3.70 1.15 -14.02
CA SER A 77 -4.07 1.43 -15.41
C SER A 77 -3.00 2.33 -16.01
N ALA A 78 -2.26 1.84 -17.01
CA ALA A 78 -1.24 2.59 -17.72
C ALA A 78 -1.70 2.98 -19.12
N HIS A 79 -1.33 4.17 -19.57
CA HIS A 79 -1.78 4.76 -20.83
C HIS A 79 -0.61 5.32 -21.65
N LEU A 80 -0.71 5.20 -22.98
CA LEU A 80 0.28 5.79 -23.91
C LEU A 80 0.23 7.32 -23.97
N MET A 81 -0.87 7.94 -23.56
CA MET A 81 -1.02 9.40 -23.57
C MET A 81 -0.66 10.02 -22.21
N THR A 82 -0.48 11.34 -22.18
CA THR A 82 -0.19 12.13 -20.97
C THR A 82 -1.39 12.35 -20.06
N ARG A 83 -2.52 11.70 -20.32
CA ARG A 83 -3.73 11.81 -19.51
C ARG A 83 -4.17 10.42 -19.07
N CYS A 84 -4.52 10.28 -17.79
CA CYS A 84 -5.22 9.12 -17.28
C CYS A 84 -6.68 9.21 -17.71
N SER A 85 -6.94 8.78 -18.94
CA SER A 85 -8.28 8.64 -19.50
C SER A 85 -8.30 7.28 -20.16
N GLU A 86 -9.37 6.54 -19.92
CA GLU A 86 -9.58 5.26 -20.57
C GLU A 86 -9.75 5.50 -22.07
N TYR A 87 -8.68 5.27 -22.82
CA TYR A 87 -8.75 5.09 -24.27
C TYR A 87 -8.56 3.60 -24.48
N ALA A 88 -9.65 2.90 -24.76
CA ALA A 88 -9.74 1.43 -24.78
C ALA A 88 -8.66 0.75 -25.63
N THR A 89 -8.12 1.43 -26.63
CA THR A 89 -7.13 0.87 -27.56
C THR A 89 -5.68 0.92 -27.04
N TYR A 90 -5.38 1.74 -26.02
CA TYR A 90 -4.01 2.02 -25.58
C TYR A 90 -3.86 2.09 -24.04
N SER A 91 -4.80 1.46 -23.34
CA SER A 91 -4.79 1.37 -21.88
C SER A 91 -4.54 -0.08 -21.48
N GLU A 92 -3.62 -0.30 -20.56
CA GLU A 92 -3.35 -1.62 -20.03
C GLU A 92 -3.54 -1.65 -18.52
N GLU A 93 -4.24 -2.68 -18.04
CA GLU A 93 -4.33 -2.96 -16.62
C GLU A 93 -3.23 -3.95 -16.19
N ILE A 94 -2.59 -3.66 -15.07
CA ILE A 94 -1.51 -4.44 -14.46
C ILE A 94 -1.86 -4.68 -13.00
N GLY A 95 -1.72 -5.93 -12.54
CA GLY A 95 -2.19 -6.36 -11.22
C GLY A 95 -3.41 -7.26 -11.31
N THR A 96 -3.85 -7.76 -10.16
CA THR A 96 -5.04 -8.60 -10.03
C THR A 96 -5.82 -8.15 -8.79
N CYS A 97 -7.14 -8.02 -8.88
CA CYS A 97 -7.97 -7.77 -7.71
C CYS A 97 -8.40 -9.08 -7.00
N ASP A 98 -7.96 -10.23 -7.49
CA ASP A 98 -8.22 -11.53 -6.89
C ASP A 98 -7.19 -11.84 -5.80
N CYS A 99 -7.58 -11.67 -4.54
CA CYS A 99 -6.73 -11.96 -3.37
C CYS A 99 -6.43 -13.44 -3.13
N SER A 100 -7.02 -14.34 -3.92
CA SER A 100 -6.65 -15.76 -3.93
C SER A 100 -5.35 -16.00 -4.72
N LYS A 101 -4.93 -15.02 -5.53
CA LYS A 101 -3.69 -15.07 -6.30
C LYS A 101 -2.62 -14.26 -5.58
N GLU A 102 -1.59 -14.96 -5.12
CA GLU A 102 -0.44 -14.35 -4.48
C GLU A 102 0.64 -13.98 -5.52
N GLY A 103 1.47 -13.00 -5.18
CA GLY A 103 2.64 -12.60 -5.97
C GLY A 103 2.50 -11.24 -6.65
N CYS A 104 3.40 -11.01 -7.61
CA CYS A 104 3.50 -9.76 -8.34
C CYS A 104 3.17 -9.99 -9.81
N VAL A 105 2.33 -9.12 -10.37
CA VAL A 105 2.05 -9.07 -11.80
C VAL A 105 2.94 -8.02 -12.42
N LYS A 106 3.87 -8.46 -13.26
CA LYS A 106 4.82 -7.63 -13.98
C LYS A 106 4.49 -7.63 -15.47
N LYS A 107 4.39 -6.44 -16.06
CA LYS A 107 4.05 -6.30 -17.48
C LYS A 107 4.93 -5.24 -18.16
N LYS A 108 5.42 -5.60 -19.34
CA LYS A 108 6.13 -4.70 -20.24
C LYS A 108 5.11 -4.04 -21.19
N LEU A 109 5.02 -2.72 -21.17
CA LEU A 109 4.02 -1.87 -21.84
C LEU A 109 4.48 -1.37 -23.21
N VAL A 110 5.20 -2.19 -23.96
CA VAL A 110 5.72 -1.77 -25.27
C VAL A 110 4.63 -1.92 -26.32
N HIS A 111 4.23 -0.80 -26.92
CA HIS A 111 3.36 -0.79 -28.10
C HIS A 111 4.16 -0.39 -29.34
N GLY A 112 3.90 -1.02 -30.48
CA GLY A 112 4.55 -0.69 -31.76
C GLY A 112 5.44 -1.79 -32.33
N ARG A 113 6.17 -1.49 -33.41
CA ARG A 113 7.10 -2.43 -34.09
C ARG A 113 8.53 -2.18 -33.63
N GLU A 114 9.46 -3.09 -33.92
CA GLU A 114 10.88 -3.06 -33.46
C GLU A 114 11.60 -1.70 -33.56
N ASN A 115 11.18 -0.79 -34.45
CA ASN A 115 11.79 0.53 -34.64
C ASN A 115 10.95 1.72 -34.13
N HIS A 116 9.77 1.45 -33.56
CA HIS A 116 8.83 2.47 -33.05
C HIS A 116 8.17 1.97 -31.75
N GLU A 117 8.97 1.76 -30.71
CA GLU A 117 8.48 1.44 -29.38
C GLU A 117 7.83 2.68 -28.73
N MET A 118 6.52 2.63 -28.57
CA MET A 118 5.74 3.57 -27.79
C MET A 118 5.77 3.13 -26.32
N LYS A 119 6.17 4.07 -25.47
CA LYS A 119 6.21 3.92 -24.01
C LYS A 119 5.01 4.61 -23.39
N ALA A 120 4.55 4.09 -22.25
CA ALA A 120 3.48 4.70 -21.50
C ALA A 120 3.93 6.07 -20.92
N MET A 121 3.01 7.03 -20.92
CA MET A 121 3.27 8.42 -20.51
C MET A 121 2.43 8.83 -19.29
N SER A 122 1.43 8.02 -18.93
CA SER A 122 0.69 8.20 -17.69
C SER A 122 0.21 6.88 -17.11
N TYR A 123 0.00 6.86 -15.80
CA TYR A 123 -0.64 5.76 -15.11
C TYR A 123 -1.48 6.27 -13.94
N GLN A 124 -2.44 5.45 -13.55
CA GLN A 124 -3.24 5.65 -12.35
C GLN A 124 -3.25 4.36 -11.54
N ILE A 125 -3.00 4.48 -10.25
CA ILE A 125 -3.20 3.38 -9.32
C ILE A 125 -4.67 3.41 -8.91
N ILE A 126 -5.38 2.32 -9.12
CA ILE A 126 -6.82 2.18 -8.90
C ILE A 126 -7.02 1.16 -7.77
N PRO A 127 -7.88 1.44 -6.79
CA PRO A 127 -8.19 0.45 -5.78
C PRO A 127 -8.94 -0.73 -6.40
N CYS A 128 -8.60 -1.91 -5.91
CA CYS A 128 -9.51 -3.03 -5.88
C CYS A 128 -10.38 -2.92 -4.60
#